data_AF-A0A8H3WX12-F1
#
_entry.id   AF-A0A8H3WX12-F1
#
_cell.length_a   1.000
_cell.length_b   1.000
_cell.length_c   1.000
_cell.angle_alpha   90.00
_cell.angle_beta   90.00
_cell.angle_gamma   90.00
#
_symmetry.space_group_name_H-M   'P 1'
#
loop_
_entity.id
_entity.type
_entity.pdbx_description
1 polymer ?
#
loop_
_entity_poly.entity_id
_entity_poly.type
_entity_poly.pdbx_seq_one_letter_code
_entity_poly.pdbx_strand_id
1 'polypeptide(L)'
;MILFQNKKMPDYSYFQSLWWKEGNFHPEAKWEEATLPYVLAEGVTLDEYESHTDKFNVHGLWEWTNYKVLVYELPLPPHEICIGAIVKEFNECCREVNRTDASIMNFGATRTRADSSGKEADASFRPMKPGVPALTGSDGKRKPWPNIIVEVAYSENINHVFEKVKDYWLKNLIAHMMQ
;
A
#
# COMPACT_ATOMS: atom_id res chain seq x y z
N MET A 1 33.45 22.70 -29.86
CA MET A 1 33.48 21.97 -28.56
C MET A 1 32.36 22.54 -27.70
N ILE A 2 31.19 21.89 -27.69
CA ILE A 2 30.02 22.36 -26.93
C ILE A 2 30.13 21.76 -25.53
N LEU A 3 30.36 22.62 -24.53
CA LEU A 3 30.35 22.23 -23.12
C LEU A 3 28.89 21.95 -22.72
N PHE A 4 28.54 20.67 -22.59
CA PHE A 4 27.33 20.29 -21.87
C PHE A 4 27.53 20.66 -20.40
N GLN A 5 26.89 21.75 -19.97
CA GLN A 5 26.75 22.03 -18.55
C GLN A 5 25.89 20.90 -17.94
N ASN A 6 26.49 20.10 -17.06
CA ASN A 6 25.74 19.20 -16.17
C ASN A 6 24.84 20.07 -15.28
N LYS A 7 23.61 20.30 -15.73
CA LYS A 7 22.56 20.92 -14.92
C LYS A 7 22.34 19.99 -13.73
N LYS A 8 22.80 20.38 -12.53
CA LYS A 8 22.44 19.69 -11.28
C LYS A 8 20.92 19.58 -11.26
N MET A 9 20.39 18.36 -11.26
CA MET A 9 18.95 18.17 -11.04
C MET A 9 18.59 18.80 -9.68
N PRO A 10 17.50 19.56 -9.58
CA PRO A 10 17.07 20.10 -8.30
C PRO A 10 16.84 18.97 -7.30
N ASP A 11 17.27 19.18 -6.06
CA ASP A 11 17.06 18.22 -4.98
C ASP A 11 15.60 18.29 -4.52
N TYR A 12 14.73 17.55 -5.19
CA TYR A 12 13.31 17.46 -4.85
C TYR A 12 13.05 16.68 -3.56
N SER A 13 14.08 16.04 -2.96
CA SER A 13 13.93 15.22 -1.75
C SER A 13 13.38 15.99 -0.56
N TYR A 14 13.68 17.29 -0.46
CA TYR A 14 13.10 18.16 0.56
C TYR A 14 11.57 18.17 0.45
N PHE A 15 11.03 18.50 -0.74
CA PHE A 15 9.59 18.58 -0.97
C PHE A 15 8.91 17.21 -0.84
N GLN A 16 9.58 16.14 -1.26
CA GLN A 16 9.07 14.77 -1.08
C GLN A 16 8.98 14.41 0.41
N SER A 17 9.97 14.78 1.20
CA SER A 17 9.99 14.53 2.65
C SER A 17 8.89 15.26 3.43
N LEU A 18 8.33 16.34 2.88
CA LEU A 18 7.20 17.06 3.50
C LEU A 18 5.95 16.19 3.58
N TRP A 19 5.80 15.20 2.69
CA TRP A 19 4.67 14.29 2.77
C TRP A 19 4.75 13.45 4.05
N TRP A 20 5.93 12.95 4.40
CA TRP A 20 6.14 12.26 5.67
C TRP A 20 6.03 13.21 6.89
N LYS A 21 6.67 14.39 6.83
CA LYS A 21 6.76 15.30 7.98
C LYS A 21 5.43 15.96 8.33
N GLU A 22 4.66 16.33 7.32
CA GLU A 22 3.51 17.22 7.45
C GLU A 22 2.21 16.62 6.89
N GLY A 23 2.28 15.47 6.20
CA GLY A 23 1.14 14.93 5.46
C GLY A 23 0.89 15.65 4.13
N ASN A 24 1.80 16.53 3.70
CA ASN A 24 1.61 17.41 2.54
C ASN A 24 2.19 16.80 1.25
N PHE A 25 1.32 16.44 0.31
CA PHE A 25 1.71 16.07 -1.06
C PHE A 25 2.06 17.34 -1.88
N HIS A 26 3.34 17.71 -1.90
CA HIS A 26 3.76 19.03 -2.39
C HIS A 26 3.94 19.08 -3.92
N PRO A 27 3.39 20.07 -4.65
CA PRO A 27 3.48 20.15 -6.11
C PRO A 27 4.92 20.39 -6.61
N GLU A 28 5.75 21.08 -5.83
CA GLU A 28 7.16 21.31 -6.20
C GLU A 28 8.05 20.06 -6.09
N ALA A 29 7.55 18.95 -5.55
CA ALA A 29 8.29 17.69 -5.50
C ALA A 29 8.39 17.02 -6.88
N LYS A 30 7.66 17.51 -7.88
CA LYS A 30 7.69 17.03 -9.26
C LYS A 30 7.57 15.50 -9.36
N TRP A 31 6.53 14.97 -8.72
CA TRP A 31 6.30 13.55 -8.54
C TRP A 31 6.20 12.76 -9.85
N GLU A 32 5.88 13.40 -10.97
CA GLU A 32 5.80 12.73 -12.27
C GLU A 32 7.15 12.71 -13.01
N GLU A 33 8.13 13.55 -12.62
CA GLU A 33 9.45 13.61 -13.26
C GLU A 33 10.49 12.72 -12.57
N ALA A 34 10.23 12.30 -11.33
CA ALA A 34 11.18 11.54 -10.53
C ALA A 34 11.02 10.01 -10.74
N THR A 35 12.03 9.24 -10.34
CA THR A 35 12.02 7.77 -10.52
C THR A 35 11.53 7.10 -9.24
N LEU A 36 10.49 6.27 -9.36
CA LEU A 36 9.95 5.47 -8.27
C LEU A 36 10.94 4.34 -7.85
N PRO A 37 10.97 3.94 -6.57
CA PRO A 37 10.21 4.52 -5.45
C PRO A 37 10.72 5.87 -4.96
N TYR A 38 9.81 6.68 -4.42
CA TYR A 38 10.18 7.83 -3.60
C TYR A 38 10.49 7.40 -2.18
N VAL A 39 11.65 7.81 -1.68
CA VAL A 39 11.99 7.66 -0.26
C VAL A 39 11.52 8.92 0.45
N LEU A 40 10.46 8.79 1.27
CA LEU A 40 9.93 9.90 2.05
C LEU A 40 10.72 10.12 3.34
N ALA A 41 11.19 9.03 3.95
CA ALA A 41 11.96 9.03 5.19
C ALA A 41 12.77 7.74 5.39
N GLU A 42 13.81 7.83 6.22
CA GLU A 42 14.65 6.71 6.64
C GLU A 42 14.81 6.71 8.17
N GLY A 43 15.18 5.57 8.75
CA GLY A 43 15.31 5.40 10.20
C GLY A 43 13.98 5.35 10.94
N VAL A 44 12.88 5.08 10.23
CA VAL A 44 11.51 5.07 10.76
C VAL A 44 11.17 3.69 11.30
N THR A 45 10.74 3.60 12.55
CA THR A 45 10.23 2.35 13.14
C THR A 45 8.85 1.99 12.61
N LEU A 46 8.43 0.71 12.73
CA LEU A 46 7.10 0.28 12.32
C LEU A 46 5.99 1.09 13.03
N ASP A 47 6.13 1.30 14.34
CA ASP A 47 5.15 2.03 15.14
C ASP A 47 5.01 3.50 14.69
N GLU A 48 6.13 4.16 14.37
CA GLU A 48 6.12 5.51 13.81
C GLU A 48 5.46 5.57 12.45
N TYR A 49 5.77 4.61 11.56
CA TYR A 49 5.11 4.49 10.25
C TYR A 49 3.60 4.35 10.42
N GLU A 50 3.14 3.40 11.23
CA GLU A 50 1.71 3.16 11.44
C GLU A 50 1.00 4.37 12.05
N SER A 51 1.62 4.98 13.07
CA SER A 51 1.05 6.16 13.72
C SER A 51 0.95 7.34 12.76
N HIS A 52 1.90 7.53 11.85
CA HIS A 52 1.84 8.61 10.87
C HIS A 52 0.85 8.32 9.74
N THR A 53 0.78 7.08 9.24
CA THR A 53 -0.24 6.68 8.26
C THR A 53 -1.64 6.96 8.80
N ASP A 54 -1.89 6.61 10.07
CA ASP A 54 -3.17 6.88 10.76
C ASP A 54 -3.39 8.39 10.96
N LYS A 55 -2.36 9.13 11.41
CA LYS A 55 -2.44 10.58 11.68
C LYS A 55 -2.77 11.40 10.44
N PHE A 56 -2.15 11.08 9.30
CA PHE A 56 -2.32 11.83 8.05
C PHE A 56 -3.39 11.22 7.14
N ASN A 57 -4.00 10.10 7.52
CA ASN A 57 -5.01 9.40 6.74
C ASN A 57 -4.54 9.10 5.30
N VAL A 58 -3.31 8.61 5.16
CA VAL A 58 -2.66 8.29 3.87
C VAL A 58 -2.66 6.78 3.61
N HIS A 59 -3.74 6.12 4.03
CA HIS A 59 -3.91 4.69 3.91
C HIS A 59 -3.80 4.20 2.46
N GLY A 60 -3.10 3.09 2.24
CA GLY A 60 -2.81 2.54 0.90
C GLY A 60 -1.69 3.24 0.12
N LEU A 61 -1.24 4.43 0.53
CA LEU A 61 -0.31 5.24 -0.28
C LEU A 61 1.16 5.05 0.07
N TRP A 62 1.46 4.67 1.31
CA TRP A 62 2.83 4.50 1.79
C TRP A 62 3.14 3.05 2.09
N GLU A 63 4.36 2.66 1.80
CA GLU A 63 4.93 1.39 2.20
C GLU A 63 6.09 1.59 3.16
N TRP A 64 6.27 0.64 4.07
CA TRP A 64 7.39 0.60 4.99
C TRP A 64 8.23 -0.62 4.73
N THR A 65 9.54 -0.46 4.57
CA THR A 65 10.47 -1.58 4.42
C THR A 65 11.83 -1.20 4.97
N ASN A 66 12.39 -2.05 5.83
CA ASN A 66 13.74 -1.90 6.39
C ASN A 66 14.02 -0.48 6.91
N TYR A 67 13.11 0.03 7.73
CA TYR A 67 13.16 1.36 8.33
C TYR A 67 13.04 2.54 7.36
N LYS A 68 12.55 2.31 6.13
CA LYS A 68 12.27 3.36 5.14
C LYS A 68 10.79 3.46 4.86
N VAL A 69 10.32 4.69 4.62
CA VAL A 69 8.97 4.96 4.13
C VAL A 69 9.06 5.29 2.65
N LEU A 70 8.33 4.54 1.84
CA LEU A 70 8.43 4.51 0.39
C LEU A 70 7.07 4.79 -0.25
N VAL A 71 7.11 5.38 -1.45
CA VAL A 71 5.94 5.49 -2.34
C VAL A 71 6.30 4.84 -3.66
N TYR A 72 5.47 3.89 -4.07
CA TYR A 72 5.62 3.16 -5.33
C TYR A 72 4.52 3.46 -6.35
N GLU A 73 3.40 4.00 -5.90
CA GLU A 73 2.26 4.40 -6.73
C GLU A 73 1.78 5.75 -6.24
N LEU A 74 1.52 6.67 -7.17
CA LEU A 74 1.00 7.99 -6.84
C LEU A 74 -0.53 7.96 -6.79
N PRO A 75 -1.18 8.73 -5.90
CA PRO A 75 -2.64 8.82 -5.83
C PRO A 75 -3.23 9.65 -6.99
N LEU A 76 -2.96 9.21 -8.22
CA LEU A 76 -3.42 9.90 -9.43
C LEU A 76 -4.87 9.52 -9.74
N PRO A 77 -5.68 10.44 -10.31
CA PRO A 77 -7.08 10.14 -10.60
C PRO A 77 -7.33 8.84 -11.38
N PRO A 78 -6.52 8.47 -12.40
CA PRO A 78 -6.71 7.20 -13.10
C PRO A 78 -6.55 5.95 -12.22
N HIS A 79 -5.63 5.98 -11.27
CA HIS A 79 -5.41 4.91 -10.29
C HIS A 79 -6.67 4.72 -9.43
N GLU A 80 -7.14 5.79 -8.81
CA GLU A 80 -8.33 5.79 -7.94
C GLU A 80 -9.60 5.39 -8.69
N ILE A 81 -9.78 5.88 -9.92
CA ILE A 81 -10.92 5.50 -10.77
C ILE A 81 -10.90 4.00 -11.08
N CYS A 82 -9.71 3.43 -11.35
CA CYS A 82 -9.57 2.01 -11.62
C CYS A 82 -9.94 1.16 -10.41
N ILE A 83 -9.43 1.51 -9.22
CA ILE A 83 -9.80 0.84 -7.97
C ILE A 83 -11.30 0.93 -7.73
N GLY A 84 -11.88 2.12 -7.88
CA GLY A 84 -13.31 2.34 -7.70
C GLY A 84 -14.17 1.51 -8.65
N ALA A 85 -13.75 1.35 -9.91
CA ALA A 85 -14.43 0.50 -10.88
C ALA A 85 -14.38 -0.99 -10.48
N ILE A 86 -13.21 -1.50 -10.08
CA ILE A 86 -13.06 -2.88 -9.63
C ILE A 86 -13.92 -3.15 -8.38
N VAL A 87 -13.86 -2.25 -7.39
CA VAL A 87 -14.64 -2.35 -6.16
C VAL A 87 -16.13 -2.37 -6.45
N LYS A 88 -16.60 -1.52 -7.36
CA LYS A 88 -18.01 -1.47 -7.76
C LYS A 88 -18.47 -2.81 -8.33
N GLU A 89 -17.75 -3.36 -9.30
CA GLU A 89 -18.11 -4.64 -9.91
C GLU A 89 -18.07 -5.79 -8.91
N PHE A 90 -17.09 -5.80 -8.00
CA PHE A 90 -17.01 -6.79 -6.94
C PHE A 90 -18.24 -6.76 -6.02
N ASN A 91 -18.66 -5.56 -5.61
CA ASN A 91 -19.83 -5.36 -4.76
C ASN A 91 -21.14 -5.78 -5.46
N GLU A 92 -21.30 -5.47 -6.75
CA GLU A 92 -22.47 -5.90 -7.52
C GLU A 92 -22.53 -7.43 -7.66
N CYS A 93 -21.39 -8.09 -7.93
CA CYS A 93 -21.31 -9.55 -7.98
C CYS A 93 -21.64 -10.22 -6.63
N CYS A 94 -21.35 -9.56 -5.51
CA CYS A 94 -21.63 -10.06 -4.17
C CYS A 94 -22.99 -9.62 -3.62
N ARG A 95 -23.81 -8.91 -4.41
CA ARG A 95 -25.04 -8.27 -3.91
C ARG A 95 -26.04 -9.26 -3.33
N GLU A 96 -26.18 -10.43 -3.96
CA GLU A 96 -27.16 -11.45 -3.56
C GLU A 96 -26.85 -12.09 -2.20
N VAL A 97 -25.59 -12.03 -1.74
CA VAL A 97 -25.19 -12.56 -0.41
C VAL A 97 -25.16 -11.49 0.67
N ASN A 98 -25.54 -10.24 0.34
CA ASN A 98 -25.61 -9.17 1.34
C ASN A 98 -26.58 -9.52 2.47
N ARG A 99 -26.21 -9.17 3.70
CA ARG A 99 -26.99 -9.43 4.94
C ARG A 99 -27.19 -10.92 5.25
N THR A 100 -26.31 -11.77 4.72
CA THR A 100 -26.21 -13.19 5.10
C THR A 100 -24.85 -13.48 5.71
N ASP A 101 -24.68 -14.67 6.26
CA ASP A 101 -23.38 -15.16 6.78
C ASP A 101 -22.33 -15.33 5.66
N ALA A 102 -22.75 -15.33 4.40
CA ALA A 102 -21.88 -15.34 3.23
C ALA A 102 -21.51 -13.92 2.72
N SER A 103 -21.96 -12.86 3.40
CA SER A 103 -21.66 -11.48 3.00
C SER A 103 -20.16 -11.22 2.94
N ILE A 104 -19.69 -10.67 1.82
CA ILE A 104 -18.30 -10.28 1.61
C ILE A 104 -18.24 -8.75 1.67
N MET A 105 -17.46 -8.23 2.60
CA MET A 105 -17.36 -6.79 2.86
C MET A 105 -16.08 -6.22 2.24
N ASN A 106 -16.18 -5.04 1.65
CA ASN A 106 -15.02 -4.21 1.31
C ASN A 106 -14.47 -3.54 2.58
N PHE A 107 -13.17 -3.73 2.84
CA PHE A 107 -12.45 -3.10 3.94
C PHE A 107 -11.48 -2.01 3.47
N GLY A 108 -11.42 -1.73 2.17
CA GLY A 108 -10.49 -0.76 1.59
C GLY A 108 -9.05 -1.15 1.88
N ALA A 109 -8.23 -0.16 2.23
CA ALA A 109 -6.86 -0.36 2.67
C ALA A 109 -6.80 -1.22 3.95
N THR A 110 -6.21 -2.41 3.85
CA THR A 110 -5.94 -3.30 5.00
C THR A 110 -4.43 -3.43 5.21
N ARG A 111 -4.00 -3.17 6.45
CA ARG A 111 -2.59 -3.17 6.83
C ARG A 111 -2.00 -4.55 6.98
N THR A 112 -0.84 -4.74 6.38
CA THR A 112 0.05 -5.88 6.59
C THR A 112 1.19 -5.55 7.54
N ARG A 113 1.67 -6.59 8.24
CA ARG A 113 2.92 -6.58 9.01
C ARG A 113 3.66 -7.85 8.62
N ALA A 114 4.62 -7.72 7.71
CA ALA A 114 5.43 -8.82 7.20
C ALA A 114 6.88 -8.58 7.63
N ASP A 115 7.26 -9.11 8.80
CA ASP A 115 8.61 -8.94 9.35
C ASP A 115 9.05 -7.45 9.43
N SER A 116 10.10 -7.07 8.70
CA SER A 116 10.61 -5.70 8.57
C SER A 116 9.96 -4.90 7.44
N SER A 117 8.74 -5.28 7.04
CA SER A 117 7.96 -4.55 6.05
C SER A 117 6.47 -4.45 6.43
N GLY A 118 5.83 -3.41 5.90
CA GLY A 118 4.41 -3.11 6.10
C GLY A 118 3.85 -2.38 4.88
N LYS A 119 2.66 -2.80 4.46
CA LYS A 119 1.95 -2.26 3.30
C LYS A 119 0.44 -2.31 3.55
N GLU A 120 -0.31 -1.44 2.91
CA GLU A 120 -1.76 -1.55 2.78
C GLU A 120 -2.14 -1.83 1.32
N ALA A 121 -3.07 -2.76 1.07
CA ALA A 121 -3.60 -2.99 -0.27
C ALA A 121 -4.46 -1.81 -0.75
N ASP A 122 -4.64 -1.64 -2.06
CA ASP A 122 -5.52 -0.60 -2.60
C ASP A 122 -6.99 -0.84 -2.23
N ALA A 123 -7.41 -2.10 -2.30
CA ALA A 123 -8.67 -2.56 -1.74
C ALA A 123 -8.56 -3.98 -1.23
N SER A 124 -9.45 -4.35 -0.31
CA SER A 124 -9.44 -5.68 0.28
C SER A 124 -10.84 -6.13 0.67
N PHE A 125 -11.08 -7.43 0.55
CA PHE A 125 -12.38 -8.02 0.77
C PHE A 125 -12.26 -9.28 1.63
N ARG A 126 -13.23 -9.48 2.52
CA ARG A 126 -13.39 -10.73 3.27
C ARG A 126 -14.82 -10.87 3.78
N PRO A 127 -15.27 -12.11 4.04
CA PRO A 127 -16.46 -12.33 4.83
C PRO A 127 -16.35 -11.76 6.23
N MET A 128 -17.49 -11.55 6.88
CA MET A 128 -17.48 -11.27 8.32
C MET A 128 -16.96 -12.50 9.06
N LYS A 129 -15.77 -12.38 9.66
CA LYS A 129 -15.08 -13.47 10.34
C LYS A 129 -14.84 -13.14 11.81
N PRO A 130 -14.86 -14.13 12.71
CA PRO A 130 -14.38 -13.93 14.07
C PRO A 130 -12.91 -13.51 14.06
N GLY A 131 -12.48 -12.82 15.12
CA GLY A 131 -11.08 -12.45 15.28
C GLY A 131 -10.20 -13.71 15.39
N VAL A 132 -9.00 -13.64 14.80
CA VAL A 132 -8.03 -14.74 14.82
C VAL A 132 -6.85 -14.39 15.74
N PRO A 133 -6.08 -15.37 16.25
CA PRO A 133 -4.86 -15.09 16.99
C PRO A 133 -3.91 -14.20 16.19
N ALA A 134 -3.35 -13.16 16.83
CA ALA A 134 -2.51 -12.17 16.13
C ALA A 134 -1.23 -12.76 15.54
N LEU A 135 -0.72 -13.83 16.14
CA LEU A 135 0.54 -14.50 15.76
C LEU A 135 0.44 -15.27 14.42
N THR A 136 -0.76 -15.59 13.94
CA THR A 136 -0.95 -16.35 12.69
C THR A 136 -2.20 -15.88 11.97
N GLY A 137 -2.03 -15.36 10.75
CA GLY A 137 -3.17 -15.07 9.89
C GLY A 137 -3.91 -13.77 10.22
N SER A 138 -3.29 -12.83 10.94
CA SER A 138 -3.89 -11.55 11.33
C SER A 138 -3.01 -10.35 11.02
N ASP A 139 -3.66 -9.20 10.87
CA ASP A 139 -3.06 -7.86 10.80
C ASP A 139 -2.42 -7.40 12.12
N GLY A 140 -1.92 -8.28 13.00
CA GLY A 140 -1.41 -7.91 14.33
C GLY A 140 -2.45 -7.36 15.33
N LYS A 141 -3.65 -6.95 14.91
CA LYS A 141 -4.75 -6.44 15.75
C LYS A 141 -5.89 -7.46 15.87
N ARG A 142 -5.58 -8.76 15.70
CA ARG A 142 -6.52 -9.89 15.71
C ARG A 142 -7.59 -9.83 14.60
N LYS A 143 -7.43 -8.97 13.59
CA LYS A 143 -8.30 -9.02 12.41
C LYS A 143 -7.70 -10.00 11.42
N PRO A 144 -8.50 -10.94 10.89
CA PRO A 144 -7.99 -11.94 9.95
C PRO A 144 -7.47 -11.29 8.67
N TRP A 145 -6.53 -11.92 7.98
CA TRP A 145 -6.14 -11.45 6.65
C TRP A 145 -7.36 -11.34 5.71
N PRO A 146 -7.33 -10.39 4.76
CA PRO A 146 -8.32 -10.34 3.71
C PRO A 146 -8.23 -11.63 2.87
N ASN A 147 -9.36 -12.02 2.28
CA ASN A 147 -9.44 -13.17 1.39
C ASN A 147 -9.07 -12.81 -0.04
N ILE A 148 -9.36 -11.56 -0.39
CA ILE A 148 -9.08 -10.99 -1.70
C ILE A 148 -8.45 -9.64 -1.44
N ILE A 149 -7.35 -9.38 -2.12
CA ILE A 149 -6.73 -8.06 -2.22
C ILE A 149 -6.81 -7.63 -3.67
N VAL A 150 -6.87 -6.32 -3.87
CA VAL A 150 -6.75 -5.66 -5.15
C VAL A 150 -5.54 -4.75 -5.07
N GLU A 151 -4.69 -4.83 -6.09
CA GLU A 151 -3.53 -3.96 -6.28
C GLU A 151 -3.56 -3.49 -7.74
N VAL A 152 -3.41 -2.19 -7.97
CA VAL A 152 -3.44 -1.57 -9.30
C VAL A 152 -2.09 -0.94 -9.60
N ALA A 153 -1.38 -1.49 -10.57
CA ALA A 153 -0.15 -0.91 -11.09
C ALA A 153 -0.47 0.14 -12.17
N TYR A 154 -0.63 1.42 -11.80
CA TYR A 154 -0.88 2.48 -12.77
C TYR A 154 0.42 3.20 -13.16
N SER A 155 1.13 3.75 -12.19
CA SER A 155 2.48 4.32 -12.34
C SER A 155 3.57 3.37 -11.87
N GLU A 156 3.22 2.39 -11.03
CA GLU A 156 4.10 1.34 -10.55
C GLU A 156 4.39 0.29 -11.64
N ASN A 157 5.56 -0.34 -11.55
CA ASN A 157 5.90 -1.47 -12.40
C ASN A 157 5.11 -2.74 -12.01
N ILE A 158 4.50 -3.40 -12.99
CA ILE A 158 3.70 -4.61 -12.74
C ILE A 158 4.47 -5.76 -12.08
N ASN A 159 5.73 -5.99 -12.46
CA ASN A 159 6.54 -7.05 -11.83
C ASN A 159 6.78 -6.74 -10.37
N HIS A 160 6.94 -5.47 -10.04
CA HIS A 160 7.13 -5.03 -8.67
C HIS A 160 5.86 -5.26 -7.83
N VAL A 161 4.68 -4.93 -8.36
CA VAL A 161 3.39 -5.29 -7.73
C VAL A 161 3.27 -6.80 -7.52
N PHE A 162 3.66 -7.62 -8.50
CA PHE A 162 3.63 -9.08 -8.35
C PHE A 162 4.54 -9.61 -7.23
N GLU A 163 5.79 -9.14 -7.17
CA GLU A 163 6.72 -9.56 -6.11
C GLU A 163 6.24 -9.10 -4.73
N LYS A 164 5.69 -7.88 -4.62
CA LYS A 164 5.04 -7.42 -3.39
C LYS A 164 3.91 -8.33 -2.96
N VAL A 165 3.01 -8.69 -3.87
CA VAL A 165 1.89 -9.56 -3.52
C VAL A 165 2.40 -10.87 -2.93
N LYS A 166 3.48 -11.42 -3.50
CA LYS A 166 4.12 -12.62 -2.95
C LYS A 166 4.70 -12.36 -1.57
N ASP A 167 5.49 -11.31 -1.40
CA ASP A 167 6.26 -11.04 -0.18
C ASP A 167 5.39 -10.62 1.02
N TYR A 168 4.35 -9.82 0.78
CA TYR A 168 3.48 -9.30 1.84
C TYR A 168 2.33 -10.25 2.18
N TRP A 169 1.72 -10.85 1.17
CA TRP A 169 0.44 -11.53 1.34
C TRP A 169 0.55 -13.06 1.23
N LEU A 170 1.49 -13.59 0.43
CA LEU A 170 1.61 -15.03 0.17
C LEU A 170 2.80 -15.70 0.84
N LYS A 171 3.76 -14.95 1.38
CA LYS A 171 5.01 -15.47 1.97
C LYS A 171 4.77 -16.56 3.02
N ASN A 172 3.75 -16.40 3.85
CA ASN A 172 3.36 -17.38 4.88
C ASN A 172 2.47 -18.52 4.37
N LEU A 173 1.82 -18.36 3.19
CA LEU A 173 0.99 -19.39 2.56
C LEU A 173 1.85 -20.51 1.95
N ILE A 174 2.95 -20.12 1.30
CA ILE A 174 3.88 -21.06 0.66
C ILE A 174 4.59 -21.93 1.71
N ALA A 175 4.98 -21.34 2.84
CA ALA A 175 5.64 -22.07 3.93
C ALA A 175 4.75 -23.15 4.58
N HIS A 176 3.42 -22.97 4.57
CA HIS A 176 2.45 -23.93 5.10
C HIS A 176 2.04 -25.02 4.09
N MET A 177 2.21 -24.79 2.78
CA MET A 177 1.89 -25.77 1.73
C MET A 177 3.02 -26.76 1.43
N MET A 178 4.21 -26.54 1.99
CA MET A 178 5.38 -27.43 1.83
C MET A 178 5.65 -28.30 3.08
N GLN A 179 4.70 -28.38 4.02
CA GLN A 179 4.70 -29.34 5.14
C GLN A 179 3.64 -30.41 4.91
#